data_AF-A0A7W1AZ93-F1
#
_entry.id   AF-A0A7W1AZ93-F1
#
_cell.length_a   1.000
_cell.length_b   1.000
_cell.length_c   1.000
_cell.angle_alpha   90.00
_cell.angle_beta   90.00
_cell.angle_gamma   90.00
#
_symmetry.space_group_name_H-M   'P 1'
#
loop_
_entity.id
_entity.type
_entity.pdbx_description
1 polymer ?
#
loop_
_entity_poly.entity_id
_entity_poly.type
_entity_poly.pdbx_seq_one_letter_code
_entity_poly.pdbx_strand_id
1 'polypeptide(L)'
;MIESPEATRRGGDAGFTLVETVVAFAILSLVMTTAVQIIGGGSARMRMGQDRSTALAHAQSQLAVLSVTEKLPVGRSTGAFEDGFEWRLSVSPLPGSAPFDAALSPFLAELSVNAPGPDSPRVVLKTILLGHAAAPAR
;
A
#
# COMPACT_ATOMS: atom_id res chain seq x y z
N MET A 1 -39.68 -77.93 28.42
CA MET A 1 -38.32 -77.39 28.25
C MET A 1 -38.17 -76.98 26.80
N ILE A 2 -38.47 -75.72 26.47
CA ILE A 2 -38.11 -75.06 25.20
C ILE A 2 -37.83 -73.60 25.58
N GLU A 3 -36.70 -73.09 25.09
CA GLU A 3 -36.02 -71.87 25.51
C GLU A 3 -36.78 -70.57 25.18
N SER A 4 -36.46 -69.56 25.99
CA SER A 4 -37.00 -68.21 26.05
C SER A 4 -36.79 -67.39 24.76
N PRO A 5 -37.67 -66.42 24.46
CA PRO A 5 -37.39 -65.42 23.43
C PRO A 5 -36.35 -64.41 23.95
N GLU A 6 -35.19 -64.34 23.29
CA GLU A 6 -34.24 -63.25 23.47
C GLU A 6 -34.79 -61.97 22.82
N ALA A 7 -35.48 -61.15 23.60
CA ALA A 7 -35.83 -59.80 23.20
C ALA A 7 -34.56 -58.97 23.08
N THR A 8 -34.03 -58.85 21.87
CA THR A 8 -32.92 -57.96 21.53
C THR A 8 -33.26 -56.54 21.97
N ARG A 9 -32.59 -56.04 23.01
CA ARG A 9 -32.64 -54.61 23.38
C ARG A 9 -32.05 -53.81 22.22
N ARG A 10 -32.90 -53.27 21.35
CA ARG A 10 -32.50 -52.18 20.45
C ARG A 10 -32.29 -50.95 21.32
N GLY A 11 -31.03 -50.70 21.69
CA GLY A 11 -30.60 -49.40 22.19
C GLY A 11 -30.92 -48.37 21.12
N GLY A 12 -31.96 -47.57 21.36
CA GLY A 12 -32.34 -46.49 20.47
C GLY A 12 -31.27 -45.40 20.56
N ASP A 13 -30.44 -45.29 19.54
CA ASP A 13 -29.65 -44.08 19.26
C ASP A 13 -30.62 -42.97 18.82
N ALA A 14 -31.36 -42.44 19.80
CA ALA A 14 -32.33 -41.39 19.58
C ALA A 14 -31.70 -40.03 19.94
N GLY A 15 -31.42 -39.26 18.89
CA GLY A 15 -31.83 -37.85 18.90
C GLY A 15 -30.77 -36.82 19.21
N PHE A 16 -29.76 -36.66 18.34
CA PHE A 16 -29.01 -35.40 18.23
C PHE A 16 -28.75 -34.94 16.78
N THR A 17 -29.14 -35.72 15.77
CA THR A 17 -28.81 -35.47 14.34
C THR A 17 -29.31 -34.13 13.79
N LEU A 18 -30.49 -33.67 14.23
CA LEU A 18 -31.03 -32.37 13.81
C LEU A 18 -30.18 -31.20 14.35
N VAL A 19 -29.89 -31.22 15.67
CA VAL A 19 -29.08 -30.19 16.32
C VAL A 19 -27.66 -30.21 15.74
N GLU A 20 -27.10 -31.39 15.49
CA GLU A 20 -25.78 -31.56 14.90
C GLU A 20 -25.68 -30.96 13.49
N THR A 21 -26.67 -31.20 12.64
CA THR A 21 -26.68 -30.63 11.28
C THR A 21 -26.80 -29.10 11.33
N VAL A 22 -27.64 -28.55 12.23
CA VAL A 22 -27.80 -27.10 12.40
C VAL A 22 -26.52 -26.47 12.94
N VAL A 23 -25.88 -27.08 13.93
CA VAL A 23 -24.62 -26.59 14.51
C VAL A 23 -23.49 -26.67 13.49
N ALA A 24 -23.37 -27.78 12.76
CA ALA A 24 -22.37 -27.93 11.70
C ALA A 24 -22.56 -26.89 10.60
N PHE A 25 -23.81 -26.62 10.20
CA PHE A 25 -24.11 -25.58 9.22
C PHE A 25 -23.80 -24.16 9.74
N ALA A 26 -24.07 -23.89 11.03
CA ALA A 26 -23.73 -22.62 11.65
C ALA A 26 -22.21 -22.39 11.68
N ILE A 27 -21.43 -23.41 12.06
CA ILE A 27 -19.96 -23.36 12.04
C ILE A 27 -19.46 -23.17 10.59
N LEU A 28 -19.99 -23.95 9.65
CA LEU A 28 -19.64 -23.85 8.23
C LEU A 28 -19.89 -22.43 7.70
N SER A 29 -21.04 -21.84 8.02
CA SER A 29 -21.41 -20.49 7.61
C SER A 29 -20.45 -19.44 8.18
N LEU A 30 -20.05 -19.58 9.45
CA LEU A 30 -19.08 -18.69 10.09
C LEU A 30 -17.70 -18.78 9.44
N VAL A 31 -17.23 -20.01 9.19
CA VAL A 31 -15.95 -20.26 8.52
C VAL A 31 -15.97 -19.71 7.10
N MET A 32 -17.04 -19.96 6.34
CA MET A 32 -17.21 -19.47 4.97
C MET A 32 -17.22 -17.94 4.91
N THR A 33 -17.94 -17.29 5.83
CA THR A 33 -17.97 -15.83 5.94
C THR A 33 -16.58 -15.28 6.22
N THR A 34 -15.85 -15.90 7.15
CA THR A 34 -14.47 -15.51 7.49
C THR A 34 -13.53 -15.68 6.29
N ALA A 35 -13.66 -16.78 5.54
CA ALA A 35 -12.86 -17.04 4.34
C ALA A 35 -13.08 -15.97 3.26
N VAL A 36 -14.35 -15.60 2.99
CA VAL A 36 -14.69 -14.54 2.03
C VAL A 36 -14.09 -13.20 2.45
N GLN A 37 -14.13 -12.85 3.74
CA GLN A 37 -13.53 -11.60 4.24
C GLN A 37 -12.01 -11.57 4.06
N ILE A 38 -11.31 -12.67 4.32
CA ILE A 38 -9.85 -12.77 4.14
C ILE A 38 -9.47 -12.55 2.67
N ILE A 39 -10.18 -13.21 1.75
CA ILE A 39 -9.93 -13.12 0.30
C ILE A 39 -10.24 -11.71 -0.21
N GLY A 40 -11.38 -11.14 0.19
CA GLY A 40 -11.80 -9.79 -0.19
C GLY A 40 -10.83 -8.73 0.32
N GLY A 41 -10.46 -8.80 1.60
CA GLY A 41 -9.47 -7.90 2.20
C GLY A 41 -8.07 -8.08 1.60
N GLY A 42 -7.68 -9.29 1.22
CA GLY A 42 -6.42 -9.55 0.51
C GLY A 42 -6.33 -8.80 -0.83
N SER A 43 -7.41 -8.81 -1.61
CA SER A 43 -7.45 -8.17 -2.94
C SER A 43 -7.31 -6.65 -2.87
N ALA A 44 -7.96 -5.99 -1.90
CA ALA A 44 -7.81 -4.55 -1.69
C ALA A 44 -6.39 -4.18 -1.24
N ARG A 45 -5.81 -4.98 -0.33
CA ARG A 45 -4.42 -4.78 0.15
C ARG A 45 -3.39 -4.96 -0.96
N MET A 46 -3.59 -5.92 -1.87
CA MET A 46 -2.72 -6.09 -3.03
C MET A 46 -2.72 -4.86 -3.95
N ARG A 47 -3.90 -4.26 -4.21
CA ARG A 47 -3.99 -3.02 -5.01
C ARG A 47 -3.24 -1.86 -4.37
N MET A 48 -3.47 -1.61 -3.07
CA MET A 48 -2.73 -0.56 -2.34
C MET A 48 -1.21 -0.79 -2.36
N GLY A 49 -0.77 -2.05 -2.28
CA GLY A 49 0.64 -2.41 -2.40
C GLY A 49 1.21 -2.08 -3.78
N GLN A 50 0.46 -2.39 -4.84
CA GLN A 50 0.84 -2.08 -6.21
C GLN A 50 0.93 -0.57 -6.46
N ASP A 51 -0.06 0.20 -6.00
CA ASP A 51 -0.09 1.66 -6.15
C ASP A 51 1.11 2.31 -5.43
N ARG A 52 1.44 1.81 -4.24
CA ARG A 52 2.61 2.27 -3.48
C ARG A 52 3.92 1.97 -4.21
N SER A 53 4.07 0.77 -4.79
CA SER A 53 5.26 0.42 -5.56
C SER A 53 5.41 1.29 -6.81
N THR A 54 4.29 1.56 -7.48
CA THR A 54 4.25 2.41 -8.68
C THR A 54 4.59 3.86 -8.33
N ALA A 55 3.98 4.41 -7.28
CA ALA A 55 4.30 5.76 -6.78
C ALA A 55 5.78 5.89 -6.39
N LEU A 56 6.39 4.84 -5.80
CA LEU A 56 7.81 4.83 -5.48
C LEU A 56 8.69 4.83 -6.73
N ALA A 57 8.37 4.03 -7.74
CA ALA A 57 9.11 4.00 -9.00
C ALA A 57 9.05 5.35 -9.71
N HIS A 58 7.87 5.97 -9.75
CA HIS A 58 7.67 7.33 -10.25
C HIS A 58 8.51 8.36 -9.50
N ALA A 59 8.48 8.29 -8.16
CA ALA A 59 9.25 9.21 -7.33
C ALA A 59 10.76 9.06 -7.57
N GLN A 60 11.25 7.83 -7.68
CA GLN A 60 12.66 7.54 -7.97
C GLN A 60 13.06 8.02 -9.37
N SER A 61 12.23 7.80 -10.38
CA SER A 61 12.46 8.27 -11.76
C SER A 61 12.57 9.81 -11.82
N GLN A 62 11.63 10.52 -11.19
CA GLN A 62 11.63 11.99 -11.16
C GLN A 62 12.85 12.55 -10.40
N LEU A 63 13.26 11.92 -9.30
CA LEU A 63 14.49 12.30 -8.59
C LEU A 63 15.75 11.97 -9.40
N ALA A 64 15.76 10.88 -10.16
CA ALA A 64 16.88 10.55 -11.04
C ALA A 64 17.07 11.64 -12.11
N VAL A 65 15.98 12.10 -12.74
CA VAL A 65 16.00 13.24 -13.68
C VAL A 65 16.55 14.51 -13.00
N LEU A 66 16.06 14.82 -11.79
CA LEU A 66 16.51 15.97 -11.03
C LEU A 66 18.00 15.91 -10.68
N SER A 67 18.53 14.72 -10.44
CA SER A 67 19.93 14.50 -10.04
C SER A 67 20.93 14.74 -11.18
N VAL A 68 20.51 14.63 -12.44
CA VAL A 68 21.35 14.94 -13.62
C VAL A 68 21.18 16.37 -14.12
N THR A 69 20.27 17.14 -13.51
CA THR A 69 20.00 18.52 -13.91
C THR A 69 21.07 19.46 -13.34
N GLU A 70 21.80 20.14 -14.23
CA GLU A 70 22.90 21.05 -13.85
C GLU A 70 22.44 22.24 -12.99
N LYS A 71 21.23 22.77 -13.29
CA LYS A 71 20.59 23.88 -12.57
C LYS A 71 19.32 23.42 -11.91
N LEU A 72 19.34 23.31 -10.58
CA LEU A 72 18.21 22.82 -9.82
C LEU A 72 17.05 23.84 -9.85
N PRO A 73 15.81 23.40 -10.14
CA PRO A 73 14.63 24.25 -10.14
C PRO A 73 14.21 24.57 -8.70
N VAL A 74 14.86 25.56 -8.10
CA VAL A 74 14.55 26.03 -6.74
C VAL A 74 13.11 26.51 -6.67
N GLY A 75 12.41 26.14 -5.60
CA GLY A 75 10.99 26.45 -5.40
C GLY A 75 10.10 25.21 -5.50
N ARG A 76 8.83 25.41 -5.84
CA ARG A 76 7.83 24.35 -5.95
C ARG A 76 7.49 24.09 -7.41
N SER A 77 7.49 22.82 -7.77
CA SER A 77 7.02 22.33 -9.08
C SER A 77 5.97 21.25 -8.86
N THR A 78 5.00 21.17 -9.73
CA THR A 78 3.93 20.16 -9.67
C THR A 78 3.63 19.64 -11.05
N GLY A 79 3.08 18.43 -11.14
CA GLY A 79 2.62 17.86 -12.39
C GLY A 79 1.90 16.54 -12.17
N ALA A 80 1.62 15.85 -13.27
CA ALA A 80 1.04 14.52 -13.26
C ALA A 80 1.82 13.59 -14.20
N PHE A 81 1.83 12.32 -13.88
CA PHE A 81 2.27 11.24 -14.77
C PHE A 81 1.09 10.81 -15.66
N GLU A 82 1.39 10.13 -16.78
CA GLU A 82 0.38 9.71 -17.77
C GLU A 82 -0.70 8.78 -17.20
N ASP A 83 -0.36 8.03 -16.15
CA ASP A 83 -1.25 7.10 -15.44
C ASP A 83 -2.08 7.77 -14.32
N GLY A 84 -2.07 9.10 -14.25
CA GLY A 84 -2.92 9.88 -13.34
C GLY A 84 -2.32 10.08 -11.94
N PHE A 85 -1.08 9.66 -11.70
CA PHE A 85 -0.38 9.96 -10.46
C PHE A 85 0.02 11.44 -10.43
N GLU A 86 -0.27 12.14 -9.34
CA GLU A 86 0.11 13.53 -9.17
C GLU A 86 1.41 13.64 -8.38
N TRP A 87 2.30 14.54 -8.80
CA TRP A 87 3.55 14.80 -8.09
C TRP A 87 3.71 16.26 -7.72
N ARG A 88 4.41 16.48 -6.60
CA ARG A 88 4.83 17.80 -6.11
C ARG A 88 6.28 17.71 -5.66
N LEU A 89 7.12 18.56 -6.23
CA LEU A 89 8.53 18.71 -5.91
C LEU A 89 8.73 20.06 -5.22
N SER A 90 9.49 20.06 -4.12
CA SER A 90 9.97 21.26 -3.46
C SER A 90 11.48 21.18 -3.35
N VAL A 91 12.19 22.13 -3.95
CA VAL A 91 13.65 22.24 -3.86
C VAL A 91 13.99 23.52 -3.11
N SER A 92 14.77 23.41 -2.05
CA SER A 92 15.24 24.53 -1.25
C SER A 92 16.71 24.37 -0.89
N PRO A 93 17.46 25.46 -0.62
CA PRO A 93 18.78 25.36 -0.02
C PRO A 93 18.73 24.50 1.25
N LEU A 94 19.75 23.68 1.49
CA LEU A 94 19.81 22.87 2.70
C LEU A 94 20.05 23.81 3.91
N PRO A 95 19.21 23.79 4.95
CA PRO A 95 19.39 24.69 6.10
C PRO A 95 20.72 24.41 6.82
N GLY A 96 21.49 25.47 7.11
CA GLY A 96 22.75 25.38 7.86
C GLY A 96 23.92 24.78 7.07
N SER A 97 23.76 24.52 5.78
CA SER A 97 24.85 24.03 4.93
C SER A 97 25.68 25.17 4.36
N ALA A 98 26.99 24.96 4.26
CA ALA A 98 27.88 25.82 3.46
C ALA A 98 27.93 25.34 2.00
N PRO A 99 28.24 26.24 1.05
CA PRO A 99 28.63 25.83 -0.30
C PRO A 99 29.79 24.83 -0.23
N PHE A 100 29.77 23.82 -1.10
CA PHE A 100 30.87 22.88 -1.22
C PHE A 100 32.08 23.56 -1.89
N ASP A 101 31.81 24.35 -2.94
CA ASP A 101 32.76 25.27 -3.55
C ASP A 101 32.05 26.54 -4.06
N ALA A 102 32.73 27.37 -4.86
CA ALA A 102 32.19 28.62 -5.39
C ALA A 102 30.95 28.45 -6.29
N ALA A 103 30.70 27.25 -6.81
CA ALA A 103 29.67 26.98 -7.79
C ALA A 103 28.61 25.98 -7.24
N LEU A 104 29.04 25.01 -6.44
CA LEU A 104 28.21 23.92 -5.93
C LEU A 104 27.69 24.20 -4.53
N SER A 105 26.37 24.20 -4.40
CA SER A 105 25.68 24.29 -3.11
C SER A 105 24.75 23.09 -2.90
N PRO A 106 24.58 22.63 -1.66
CA PRO A 106 23.64 21.55 -1.35
C PRO A 106 22.19 22.08 -1.25
N PHE A 107 21.27 21.30 -1.82
CA PHE A 107 19.84 21.55 -1.82
C PHE A 107 19.10 20.35 -1.24
N LEU A 108 18.02 20.60 -0.52
CA LEU A 108 17.05 19.61 -0.11
C LEU A 108 15.94 19.54 -1.16
N ALA A 109 15.77 18.39 -1.78
CA ALA A 109 14.65 18.08 -2.67
C ALA A 109 13.66 17.17 -1.96
N GLU A 110 12.43 17.64 -1.78
CA GLU A 110 11.30 16.87 -1.26
C GLU A 110 10.30 16.62 -2.39
N LEU A 111 10.13 15.35 -2.76
CA LEU A 111 9.20 14.92 -3.77
C LEU A 111 8.09 14.10 -3.12
N SER A 112 6.84 14.45 -3.41
CA SER A 112 5.68 13.63 -3.04
C SER A 112 4.90 13.21 -4.26
N VAL A 113 4.56 11.93 -4.34
CA VAL A 113 3.72 11.32 -5.38
C VAL A 113 2.46 10.77 -4.72
N ASN A 114 1.30 11.15 -5.25
CA ASN A 114 0.00 10.69 -4.80
C ASN A 114 -0.61 9.81 -5.89
N ALA A 115 -1.01 8.59 -5.53
CA ALA A 115 -1.80 7.75 -6.42
C ALA A 115 -3.21 8.36 -6.64
N PRO A 116 -3.85 8.10 -7.79
CA PRO A 116 -5.19 8.58 -8.05
C PRO A 116 -6.21 7.94 -7.11
N GLY A 117 -7.12 8.74 -6.55
CA GLY A 117 -8.20 8.27 -5.67
C GLY A 117 -8.21 8.89 -4.26
N PRO A 118 -9.32 8.75 -3.52
CA PRO A 118 -9.55 9.48 -2.26
C PRO A 118 -8.78 8.93 -1.04
N ASP A 119 -8.39 7.65 -1.05
CA ASP A 119 -7.64 7.00 0.04
C ASP A 119 -6.29 6.42 -0.45
N SER A 120 -5.74 7.10 -1.45
CA SER A 120 -4.62 6.58 -2.21
C SER A 120 -3.30 6.83 -1.50
N PRO A 121 -2.35 5.88 -1.55
CA PRO A 121 -1.11 6.00 -0.83
C PRO A 121 -0.29 7.19 -1.34
N ARG A 122 0.22 7.98 -0.40
CA ARG A 122 1.19 9.05 -0.67
C ARG A 122 2.60 8.56 -0.37
N VAL A 123 3.46 8.62 -1.37
CA VAL A 123 4.90 8.34 -1.23
C VAL A 123 5.63 9.67 -1.18
N VAL A 124 6.52 9.84 -0.19
CA VAL A 124 7.38 11.01 -0.05
C VAL A 124 8.83 10.55 -0.04
N LEU A 125 9.64 11.14 -0.90
CA LEU A 125 11.09 10.97 -0.92
C LEU A 125 11.75 12.32 -0.62
N LYS A 126 12.79 12.28 0.21
CA LYS A 126 13.64 13.42 0.51
C LYS A 126 15.07 13.05 0.15
N THR A 127 15.73 13.91 -0.61
CA THR A 127 17.12 13.70 -1.00
C THR A 127 17.90 15.00 -0.94
N ILE A 128 19.20 14.88 -0.73
CA ILE A 128 20.14 16.00 -0.80
C ILE A 128 20.81 15.93 -2.17
N LEU A 129 20.76 17.04 -2.90
CA LEU A 129 21.39 17.18 -4.20
C LEU A 129 22.46 18.27 -4.12
N LEU A 130 23.57 18.06 -4.81
CA LEU A 130 24.52 19.12 -5.11
C LEU A 130 24.17 19.70 -6.46
N GLY A 131 24.13 21.02 -6.57
CA GLY A 131 23.96 21.66 -7.87
C GLY A 131 24.12 23.17 -7.80
N HIS A 132 23.83 23.81 -8.92
CA HIS A 132 23.79 25.25 -9.04
C HIS A 132 22.33 25.71 -8.90
N ALA A 133 22.09 26.83 -8.23
CA ALA A 133 20.77 27.45 -8.23
C ALA A 133 20.41 27.91 -9.65
N ALA A 134 19.24 27.50 -10.17
CA ALA A 134 18.69 28.17 -11.34
C ALA A 134 18.36 29.62 -10.98
N ALA A 135 18.87 30.59 -11.76
CA ALA A 135 18.49 31.99 -11.59
C ALA A 135 16.97 32.15 -11.83
N PRO A 136 16.27 32.99 -11.05
CA PRO A 136 14.84 33.19 -11.23
C PRO A 136 14.56 33.75 -12.63
N ALA A 137 13.57 33.20 -13.33
CA ALA A 137 13.10 33.75 -14.59
C ALA A 137 12.56 35.18 -14.33
N ARG A 138 13.07 36.13 -15.11
CA ARG A 138 12.80 37.57 -14.99
C ARG A 138 11.45 37.95 -15.61
#